data_AF-A0A2N6JBQ2-F1
#
_entry.id   AF-A0A2N6JBQ2-F1
#
_cell.length_a   1.000
_cell.length_b   1.000
_cell.length_c   1.000
_cell.angle_alpha   90.00
_cell.angle_beta   90.00
_cell.angle_gamma   90.00
#
_symmetry.space_group_name_H-M   'P 1'
#
loop_
_entity.id
_entity.type
_entity.pdbx_description
1 polymer ?
#
loop_
_entity_poly.entity_id
_entity_poly.type
_entity_poly.pdbx_seq_one_letter_code
_entity_poly.pdbx_strand_id
1 'polypeptide(L)'
;MEKVDSIAEEACTWQTFKLQERIGELPFKRLTTATSAVVAMTNNRGAPVKTFHCDNCGMQVFFENTVCGNCGWMLGYQPQLQAIASFSPLEPAQPVDGEVAAEAAEAVAEPGPGRWRSVRPENEGRVFKQCLNYWRENICNWMLDEREPHELCASCRLTRVIPNLEEGNNRVLWSRLETAKRRLLHSLWTLQLQPVPKMEDEEAGLAFEFMQDLPHGERVLTGHADGVITINIAEADPAYREQAREQMAEPYRTLLGHFRHESGHYYFDRLVAPTEWLAPFRELFGDERQDYGEALKTHYENGPRADWDQHFVSAYASSHPWEDWAETWAHYLHMFDTLETAYACGVQLRPRHEGEQKLVIKAPPVAAGSFDELAREWFALTYVLNSLNRSIGMPDSYPFTLTTPVLEKLRFIHEVVNGKRKAGMAAVQEQAA
;
A
#
# COMPACT_ATOMS: atom_id res chain seq x y z
N MET A 1 -35.69 12.95 -7.77
CA MET A 1 -36.27 13.05 -9.12
C MET A 1 -35.95 14.45 -9.61
N GLU A 2 -35.40 14.54 -10.83
CA GLU A 2 -34.83 15.72 -11.51
C GLU A 2 -33.36 16.06 -11.23
N LYS A 3 -32.50 15.37 -12.00
CA LYS A 3 -31.40 15.87 -12.85
C LYS A 3 -30.49 16.98 -12.32
N VAL A 4 -29.25 16.59 -12.03
CA VAL A 4 -28.06 17.41 -12.28
C VAL A 4 -27.15 16.59 -13.20
N ASP A 5 -27.46 16.67 -14.49
CA ASP A 5 -26.71 16.06 -15.59
C ASP A 5 -25.44 16.89 -15.89
N SER A 6 -24.33 16.19 -16.16
CA SER A 6 -23.35 16.50 -17.20
C SER A 6 -22.69 17.89 -17.25
N ILE A 7 -21.49 18.03 -16.66
CA ILE A 7 -20.47 19.01 -17.10
C ILE A 7 -19.06 18.39 -16.93
N ALA A 8 -18.72 17.38 -17.74
CA ALA A 8 -17.34 16.89 -17.84
C ALA A 8 -16.95 16.32 -19.22
N GLU A 9 -17.69 16.63 -20.30
CA GLU A 9 -17.55 15.90 -21.56
C GLU A 9 -17.19 16.69 -22.84
N GLU A 10 -16.91 17.99 -22.80
CA GLU A 10 -16.57 18.71 -24.05
C GLU A 10 -15.36 19.65 -23.94
N ALA A 11 -14.15 19.09 -23.90
CA ALA A 11 -12.94 19.84 -24.21
C ALA A 11 -11.78 18.94 -24.69
N CYS A 12 -11.98 18.11 -25.71
CA CYS A 12 -10.85 17.54 -26.43
C CYS A 12 -11.17 17.26 -27.91
N THR A 13 -11.36 18.33 -28.66
CA THR A 13 -11.15 18.31 -30.11
C THR A 13 -10.14 19.39 -30.48
N TRP A 14 -9.19 19.00 -31.32
CA TRP A 14 -8.49 19.78 -32.36
C TRP A 14 -6.96 19.58 -32.41
N GLN A 15 -6.59 18.91 -33.51
CA GLN A 15 -5.49 19.23 -34.44
C GLN A 15 -4.08 19.47 -33.87
N THR A 16 -3.19 18.53 -34.15
CA THR A 16 -1.75 18.82 -34.29
C THR A 16 -1.19 18.27 -35.60
N PHE A 17 -0.94 19.25 -36.47
CA PHE A 17 0.09 19.38 -37.49
C PHE A 17 1.10 18.25 -37.71
N LYS A 18 1.27 17.92 -39.00
CA LYS A 18 2.43 17.22 -39.56
C LYS A 18 3.72 17.99 -39.27
N LEU A 19 4.73 17.27 -38.78
CA LEU A 19 6.13 17.54 -39.09
C LEU A 19 6.88 16.20 -39.21
N GLN A 20 7.13 15.81 -40.46
CA GLN A 20 8.20 14.88 -40.81
C GLN A 20 9.53 15.65 -40.71
N GLU A 21 10.57 15.03 -40.15
CA GLU A 21 11.73 14.57 -40.93
C GLU A 21 12.85 13.95 -40.05
N ARG A 22 13.32 12.78 -40.53
CA ARG A 22 14.71 12.30 -40.58
C ARG A 22 15.48 12.01 -39.30
N ILE A 23 15.63 10.71 -39.00
CA ILE A 23 16.91 10.16 -38.51
C ILE A 23 17.26 8.95 -39.39
N GLY A 24 18.44 9.04 -40.03
CA GLY A 24 18.99 8.03 -40.92
C GLY A 24 19.61 6.85 -40.20
N GLU A 25 19.59 5.73 -40.90
CA GLU A 25 20.04 4.40 -40.52
C GLU A 25 21.57 4.32 -40.36
N LEU A 26 22.04 3.56 -39.36
CA LEU A 26 23.40 3.01 -39.32
C LEU A 26 23.34 1.52 -38.91
N PRO A 27 24.11 0.63 -39.58
CA PRO A 27 23.99 -0.81 -39.40
C PRO A 27 24.91 -1.32 -38.29
N PHE A 28 24.36 -2.03 -37.30
CA PHE A 28 25.15 -2.72 -36.28
C PHE A 28 25.53 -4.13 -36.76
N LYS A 29 26.85 -4.37 -36.87
CA LYS A 29 27.45 -5.66 -37.22
C LYS A 29 27.25 -6.69 -36.11
N ARG A 30 26.97 -7.93 -36.53
CA ARG A 30 26.97 -9.15 -35.72
C ARG A 30 28.33 -9.37 -35.04
N LEU A 31 28.30 -9.66 -33.74
CA LEU A 31 29.34 -10.42 -33.04
C LEU A 31 28.66 -11.56 -32.27
N THR A 32 29.23 -12.73 -32.48
CA THR A 32 28.79 -14.05 -32.02
C THR A 32 29.26 -14.36 -30.60
N THR A 33 28.62 -15.39 -30.03
CA THR A 33 29.03 -16.24 -28.89
C THR A 33 29.04 -15.63 -27.49
N ALA A 34 27.99 -15.91 -26.71
CA ALA A 34 28.08 -16.13 -25.27
C ALA A 34 26.93 -17.05 -24.80
N THR A 35 27.33 -18.25 -24.39
CA THR A 35 26.80 -19.14 -23.35
C THR A 35 25.38 -18.89 -22.80
N SER A 36 24.51 -19.89 -22.98
CA SER A 36 23.21 -20.01 -22.31
C SER A 36 23.36 -19.95 -20.79
N ALA A 37 22.99 -18.81 -20.21
CA ALA A 37 22.47 -18.75 -18.85
C ALA A 37 20.94 -18.76 -18.97
N VAL A 38 20.33 -19.85 -18.53
CA VAL A 38 18.87 -19.92 -18.34
C VAL A 38 18.55 -18.97 -17.19
N VAL A 39 18.23 -17.72 -17.51
CA VAL A 39 17.61 -16.78 -16.58
C VAL A 39 16.19 -17.30 -16.38
N ALA A 40 15.95 -17.95 -15.25
CA ALA A 40 14.60 -18.19 -14.78
C ALA A 40 13.93 -16.81 -14.65
N MET A 41 12.96 -16.54 -15.51
CA MET A 41 12.10 -15.37 -15.42
C MET A 41 11.23 -15.52 -14.17
N THR A 42 11.75 -15.10 -13.02
CA THR A 42 10.93 -14.85 -11.84
C THR A 42 10.20 -13.52 -12.09
N ASN A 43 8.95 -13.59 -12.53
CA ASN A 43 8.02 -12.47 -12.45
C ASN A 43 7.76 -12.20 -10.95
N ASN A 44 8.67 -11.48 -10.32
CA ASN A 44 8.54 -11.00 -8.95
C ASN A 44 8.88 -9.50 -8.94
N ARG A 45 7.91 -8.66 -9.28
CA ARG A 45 8.02 -7.20 -9.10
C ARG A 45 7.31 -6.81 -7.81
N GLY A 46 8.05 -6.98 -6.71
CA GLY A 46 7.72 -6.49 -5.37
C GLY A 46 8.97 -6.47 -4.50
N ALA A 47 9.70 -5.35 -4.46
CA ALA A 47 10.80 -5.10 -3.52
C ALA A 47 10.25 -4.85 -2.08
N PRO A 48 11.03 -5.11 -1.00
CA PRO A 48 10.49 -5.28 0.35
C PRO A 48 10.04 -3.98 1.06
N VAL A 49 9.04 -4.12 1.93
CA VAL A 49 8.65 -3.16 2.99
C VAL A 49 9.35 -3.48 4.33
N LYS A 50 9.80 -4.73 4.55
CA LYS A 50 10.70 -5.20 5.62
C LYS A 50 11.53 -6.37 5.10
N THR A 51 12.70 -6.63 5.68
CA THR A 51 13.47 -7.86 5.43
C THR A 51 12.94 -8.98 6.32
N PHE A 52 12.45 -10.07 5.72
CA PHE A 52 11.99 -11.25 6.45
C PHE A 52 12.95 -12.42 6.21
N HIS A 53 12.86 -13.44 7.04
CA HIS A 53 13.63 -14.67 6.87
C HIS A 53 12.72 -15.88 7.01
N CYS A 54 12.98 -16.92 6.24
CA CYS A 54 12.32 -18.20 6.42
C CYS A 54 12.76 -18.82 7.75
N ASP A 55 11.84 -18.98 8.71
CA ASP A 55 12.13 -19.59 10.02
C ASP A 55 12.71 -21.02 9.93
N ASN A 56 12.51 -21.72 8.81
CA ASN A 56 13.05 -23.07 8.62
C ASN A 56 14.51 -23.10 8.16
N CYS A 57 14.91 -22.27 7.20
CA CYS A 57 16.25 -22.33 6.60
C CYS A 57 17.08 -21.05 6.70
N GLY A 58 16.52 -19.99 7.28
CA GLY A 58 17.18 -18.69 7.45
C GLY A 58 17.33 -17.85 6.18
N MET A 59 16.88 -18.34 5.00
CA MET A 59 16.97 -17.59 3.75
C MET A 59 16.12 -16.32 3.83
N GLN A 60 16.65 -15.20 3.34
CA GLN A 60 15.89 -13.95 3.23
C GLN A 60 14.69 -14.13 2.29
N VAL A 61 13.54 -13.63 2.73
CA VAL A 61 12.28 -13.63 1.99
C VAL A 61 11.65 -12.24 2.03
N PHE A 62 10.71 -12.00 1.13
CA PHE A 62 10.00 -10.73 0.93
C PHE A 62 8.54 -10.87 1.35
N PHE A 63 7.90 -9.72 1.58
CA PHE A 63 6.55 -9.64 2.12
C PHE A 63 5.51 -10.41 1.30
N GLU A 64 5.69 -10.51 -0.01
CA GLU A 64 4.77 -11.19 -0.94
C GLU A 64 5.08 -12.67 -1.15
N ASN A 65 6.19 -13.19 -0.63
CA ASN A 65 6.53 -14.60 -0.84
C ASN A 65 5.51 -15.52 -0.15
N THR A 66 5.04 -16.52 -0.90
CA THR A 66 4.17 -17.61 -0.44
C THR A 66 4.92 -18.93 -0.27
N VAL A 67 6.15 -19.02 -0.79
CA VAL A 67 7.02 -20.20 -0.71
C VAL A 67 8.47 -19.73 -0.56
N CYS A 68 9.26 -20.42 0.25
CA CYS A 68 10.69 -20.19 0.34
C CYS A 68 11.40 -20.76 -0.90
N GLY A 69 12.05 -19.90 -1.68
CA GLY A 69 12.78 -20.33 -2.88
C GLY A 69 13.99 -21.24 -2.61
N ASN A 70 14.45 -21.34 -1.36
CA ASN A 70 15.58 -22.21 -0.99
C ASN A 70 15.12 -23.58 -0.47
N CYS A 71 14.20 -23.64 0.48
CA CYS A 71 13.77 -24.90 1.11
C CYS A 71 12.38 -25.41 0.68
N GLY A 72 11.63 -24.64 -0.10
CA GLY A 72 10.30 -25.03 -0.60
C GLY A 72 9.16 -24.97 0.43
N TRP A 73 9.43 -24.54 1.66
CA TRP A 73 8.38 -24.40 2.69
C TRP A 73 7.36 -23.32 2.33
N MET A 74 6.10 -23.57 2.69
CA MET A 74 5.04 -22.57 2.57
C MET A 74 5.32 -21.43 3.54
N LEU A 75 5.07 -20.20 3.09
CA LEU A 75 5.27 -18.97 3.85
C LEU A 75 3.95 -18.24 4.01
N GLY A 76 3.67 -17.75 5.21
CA GLY A 76 2.47 -17.00 5.48
C GLY A 76 2.69 -15.85 6.46
N TYR A 77 2.12 -14.70 6.15
CA TYR A 77 2.18 -13.52 7.01
C TYR A 77 1.21 -13.64 8.19
N GLN A 78 1.69 -13.29 9.38
CA GLN A 78 0.90 -13.21 10.61
C GLN A 78 0.86 -11.75 11.10
N PRO A 79 -0.28 -11.05 10.97
CA PRO A 79 -0.35 -9.62 11.28
C PRO A 79 -0.06 -9.30 12.75
N GLN A 80 -0.42 -10.18 13.69
CA GLN A 80 -0.17 -9.97 15.12
C GLN A 80 1.33 -10.01 15.47
N LEU A 81 2.11 -10.81 14.75
CA LEU A 81 3.57 -10.89 14.91
C LEU A 81 4.32 -9.96 13.95
N GLN A 82 3.61 -9.35 13.00
CA GLN A 82 4.17 -8.63 11.85
C GLN A 82 5.32 -9.37 11.18
N ALA A 83 5.17 -10.68 10.98
CA ALA A 83 6.21 -11.58 10.50
C ALA A 83 5.71 -12.52 9.41
N ILE A 84 6.61 -12.90 8.50
CA ILE A 84 6.41 -14.03 7.58
C ILE A 84 6.88 -15.28 8.32
N ALA A 85 5.96 -16.21 8.53
CA ALA A 85 6.24 -17.48 9.19
C ALA A 85 6.38 -18.62 8.18
N SER A 86 7.22 -19.62 8.49
CA SER A 86 7.32 -20.86 7.71
C SER A 86 6.38 -21.93 8.25
N PHE A 87 5.68 -22.63 7.36
CA PHE A 87 4.64 -23.59 7.71
C PHE A 87 4.86 -24.98 7.07
N SER A 88 4.53 -26.01 7.84
CA SER A 88 4.38 -27.38 7.36
C SER A 88 2.92 -27.83 7.49
N PRO A 89 2.41 -28.67 6.57
CA PRO A 89 1.06 -29.22 6.69
C PRO A 89 0.98 -30.11 7.94
N LEU A 90 -0.16 -30.07 8.63
CA LEU A 90 -0.55 -31.10 9.58
C LEU A 90 -1.18 -32.23 8.79
N GLU A 91 -0.57 -33.41 8.81
CA GLU A 91 -1.20 -34.60 8.26
C GLU A 91 -2.54 -34.84 8.99
N PRO A 92 -3.58 -35.31 8.27
CA PRO A 92 -4.79 -35.79 8.91
C PRO A 92 -4.41 -36.82 9.98
N ALA A 93 -5.02 -36.74 11.16
CA ALA A 93 -4.82 -37.77 12.18
C ALA A 93 -5.14 -39.13 11.54
N GLN A 94 -4.14 -40.01 11.45
CA GLN A 94 -4.37 -41.40 11.08
C GLN A 94 -5.40 -41.95 12.07
N PRO A 95 -6.51 -42.56 11.63
CA PRO A 95 -7.45 -43.17 12.55
C PRO A 95 -6.67 -44.17 13.42
N VAL A 96 -6.68 -43.93 14.72
CA VAL A 96 -6.12 -44.85 15.71
C VAL A 96 -6.79 -46.20 15.53
N ASP A 97 -5.99 -47.23 15.33
CA ASP A 97 -6.45 -48.60 15.07
C ASP A 97 -7.57 -49.00 16.04
N GLY A 98 -8.78 -49.25 15.50
CA GLY A 98 -9.72 -50.17 16.14
C GLY A 98 -11.15 -49.72 16.42
N GLU A 99 -11.61 -48.50 16.11
CA GLU A 99 -13.03 -48.17 16.29
C GLU A 99 -13.69 -47.58 15.02
N VAL A 100 -14.45 -48.47 14.40
CA VAL A 100 -15.49 -48.37 13.38
C VAL A 100 -16.03 -46.96 13.09
N ALA A 101 -15.89 -46.53 11.83
CA ALA A 101 -16.97 -45.87 11.09
C ALA A 101 -16.73 -46.05 9.57
N ALA A 102 -16.94 -47.26 9.07
CA ALA A 102 -16.95 -47.58 7.63
C ALA A 102 -18.18 -47.01 6.88
N GLU A 103 -18.90 -46.04 7.46
CA GLU A 103 -20.10 -45.42 6.85
C GLU A 103 -19.97 -43.90 6.63
N ALA A 104 -18.81 -43.29 6.90
CA ALA A 104 -18.54 -41.87 6.63
C ALA A 104 -17.64 -41.62 5.40
N ALA A 105 -17.42 -42.63 4.56
CA ALA A 105 -16.38 -42.62 3.53
C ALA A 105 -16.81 -42.06 2.15
N GLU A 106 -18.00 -41.50 1.98
CA GLU A 106 -18.47 -40.94 0.69
C GLU A 106 -19.06 -39.52 0.77
N ALA A 107 -18.63 -38.72 1.74
CA ALA A 107 -18.60 -37.27 1.53
C ALA A 107 -17.21 -36.94 1.02
N VAL A 108 -17.07 -36.71 -0.30
CA VAL A 108 -15.88 -36.03 -0.84
C VAL A 108 -15.89 -34.65 -0.19
N ALA A 109 -15.22 -34.51 0.95
CA ALA A 109 -15.03 -33.22 1.57
C ALA A 109 -14.33 -32.36 0.54
N GLU A 110 -14.98 -31.28 0.12
CA GLU A 110 -14.37 -30.21 -0.66
C GLU A 110 -12.98 -29.94 -0.07
N PRO A 111 -11.90 -29.96 -0.87
CA PRO A 111 -10.56 -29.73 -0.33
C PRO A 111 -10.57 -28.40 0.39
N GLY A 112 -10.39 -28.40 1.71
CA GLY A 112 -10.31 -27.18 2.51
C GLY A 112 -8.93 -26.54 2.45
N PRO A 113 -8.71 -25.37 3.09
CA PRO A 113 -7.44 -24.61 3.07
C PRO A 113 -6.23 -25.30 3.73
N GLY A 114 -6.34 -26.59 4.07
CA GLY A 114 -5.34 -27.34 4.83
C GLY A 114 -5.17 -26.84 6.26
N ARG A 115 -4.68 -27.72 7.14
CA ARG A 115 -4.26 -27.38 8.50
C ARG A 115 -2.75 -27.23 8.52
N TRP A 116 -2.24 -26.19 9.14
CA TRP A 116 -0.82 -25.83 9.07
C TRP A 116 -0.24 -25.58 10.46
N ARG A 117 1.01 -25.97 10.65
CA ARG A 117 1.80 -25.64 11.85
C ARG A 117 2.95 -24.73 11.47
N SER A 118 3.17 -23.68 12.28
CA SER A 118 4.34 -22.81 12.16
C SER A 118 5.49 -23.36 13.02
N VAL A 119 6.73 -23.21 12.56
CA VAL A 119 7.93 -23.57 13.33
C VAL A 119 8.40 -22.48 14.31
N ARG A 120 7.72 -21.32 14.34
CA ARG A 120 8.07 -20.22 15.25
C ARG A 120 7.72 -20.60 16.70
N PRO A 121 8.60 -20.36 17.69
CA PRO A 121 8.32 -20.64 19.10
C PRO A 121 7.05 -19.95 19.62
N GLU A 122 6.77 -18.72 19.17
CA GLU A 122 5.57 -17.96 19.54
C GLU A 122 4.26 -18.62 19.09
N ASN A 123 4.35 -19.62 18.19
CA ASN A 123 3.22 -20.35 17.62
C ASN A 123 3.12 -21.80 18.11
N GLU A 124 3.88 -22.17 19.14
CA GLU A 124 3.83 -23.53 19.70
C GLU A 124 2.39 -23.93 20.09
N GLY A 125 1.99 -25.15 19.69
CA GLY A 125 0.66 -25.69 19.95
C GLY A 125 -0.49 -25.05 19.16
N ARG A 126 -0.23 -24.02 18.35
CA ARG A 126 -1.24 -23.38 17.50
C ARG A 126 -1.33 -24.07 16.14
N VAL A 127 -2.55 -24.05 15.59
CA VAL A 127 -2.85 -24.55 14.25
C VAL A 127 -3.39 -23.38 13.45
N PHE A 128 -3.04 -23.33 12.17
CA PHE A 128 -3.38 -22.25 11.27
C PHE A 128 -4.08 -22.79 10.03
N LYS A 129 -4.83 -21.91 9.38
CA LYS A 129 -5.42 -22.11 8.07
C LYS A 129 -5.03 -20.95 7.15
N GLN A 130 -4.93 -21.23 5.85
CA GLN A 130 -4.75 -20.17 4.85
C GLN A 130 -6.02 -19.32 4.77
N CYS A 131 -5.86 -18.03 4.50
CA CYS A 131 -6.96 -17.20 4.00
C CYS A 131 -7.58 -17.83 2.75
N LEU A 132 -8.90 -17.77 2.60
CA LEU A 132 -9.61 -18.28 1.41
C LEU A 132 -9.00 -17.73 0.10
N ASN A 133 -8.70 -16.43 0.03
CA ASN A 133 -8.07 -15.82 -1.15
C ASN A 133 -6.58 -16.20 -1.32
N TYR A 134 -5.93 -16.70 -0.27
CA TYR A 134 -4.59 -17.29 -0.39
C TYR A 134 -4.73 -18.69 -0.98
N TRP A 135 -5.50 -19.56 -0.35
CA TRP A 135 -5.65 -20.95 -0.76
C TRP A 135 -6.25 -21.10 -2.16
N ARG A 136 -7.35 -20.39 -2.46
CA ARG A 136 -8.13 -20.62 -3.68
C ARG A 136 -7.63 -19.83 -4.88
N GLU A 137 -7.14 -18.61 -4.64
CA GLU A 137 -6.81 -17.65 -5.70
C GLU A 137 -5.30 -17.30 -5.76
N ASN A 138 -4.52 -17.68 -4.73
CA ASN A 138 -3.08 -17.38 -4.60
C ASN A 138 -2.72 -15.89 -4.76
N ILE A 139 -3.58 -15.01 -4.27
CA ILE A 139 -3.38 -13.54 -4.33
C ILE A 139 -3.12 -12.89 -2.97
N CYS A 140 -3.28 -13.67 -1.90
CA CYS A 140 -3.02 -13.30 -0.52
C CYS A 140 -1.96 -14.25 0.03
N ASN A 141 -1.32 -13.88 1.14
CA ASN A 141 -0.41 -14.75 1.86
C ASN A 141 -0.61 -14.67 3.39
N TRP A 142 -1.72 -14.11 3.85
CA TRP A 142 -2.00 -13.98 5.29
C TRP A 142 -2.61 -15.28 5.82
N MET A 143 -2.19 -15.65 7.03
CA MET A 143 -2.64 -16.84 7.74
C MET A 143 -3.60 -16.46 8.86
N LEU A 144 -4.53 -17.36 9.17
CA LEU A 144 -5.44 -17.23 10.30
C LEU A 144 -5.15 -18.34 11.32
N ASP A 145 -5.38 -18.04 12.60
CA ASP A 145 -5.52 -19.10 13.59
C ASP A 145 -6.70 -19.99 13.19
N GLU A 146 -6.57 -21.31 13.33
CA GLU A 146 -7.65 -22.25 12.99
C GLU A 146 -8.93 -21.96 13.77
N ARG A 147 -8.81 -21.40 14.98
CA ARG A 147 -9.93 -21.04 15.85
C ARG A 147 -10.70 -19.81 15.37
N GLU A 148 -10.15 -19.02 14.45
CA GLU A 148 -10.87 -17.89 13.88
C GLU A 148 -12.10 -18.40 13.11
N PRO A 149 -13.31 -17.86 13.36
CA PRO A 149 -14.51 -18.32 12.67
C PRO A 149 -14.53 -17.90 11.19
N HIS A 150 -13.71 -16.91 10.82
CA HIS A 150 -13.66 -16.37 9.47
C HIS A 150 -12.80 -17.21 8.53
N GLU A 151 -13.15 -17.22 7.24
CA GLU A 151 -12.32 -17.83 6.18
C GLU A 151 -11.37 -16.81 5.53
N LEU A 152 -11.73 -15.53 5.60
CA LEU A 152 -10.93 -14.42 5.07
C LEU A 152 -10.09 -13.80 6.19
N CYS A 153 -8.82 -13.51 5.90
CA CYS A 153 -7.92 -12.81 6.82
C CYS A 153 -8.32 -11.34 7.04
N ALA A 154 -7.78 -10.71 8.08
CA ALA A 154 -8.04 -9.31 8.41
C ALA A 154 -7.87 -8.32 7.23
N SER A 155 -6.94 -8.56 6.29
CA SER A 155 -6.84 -7.75 5.07
C SER A 155 -7.99 -8.02 4.10
N CYS A 156 -8.27 -9.28 3.78
CA CYS A 156 -9.27 -9.63 2.76
C CYS A 156 -10.70 -9.36 3.22
N ARG A 157 -10.97 -9.36 4.54
CA ARG A 157 -12.26 -8.97 5.12
C ARG A 157 -12.62 -7.50 4.88
N LEU A 158 -11.64 -6.65 4.58
CA LEU A 158 -11.89 -5.27 4.22
C LEU A 158 -12.36 -5.12 2.77
N THR A 159 -12.27 -6.13 1.90
CA THR A 159 -12.74 -6.03 0.51
C THR A 159 -14.19 -6.51 0.41
N ARG A 160 -15.11 -5.61 0.06
CA ARG A 160 -16.53 -5.93 -0.15
C ARG A 160 -16.83 -6.32 -1.59
N VAL A 161 -16.20 -5.64 -2.56
CA VAL A 161 -16.41 -5.88 -4.00
C VAL A 161 -15.10 -6.20 -4.68
N ILE A 162 -15.11 -7.25 -5.50
CA ILE A 162 -14.00 -7.67 -6.36
C ILE A 162 -14.46 -7.65 -7.82
N PRO A 163 -13.53 -7.50 -8.79
CA PRO A 163 -13.89 -7.53 -10.20
C PRO A 163 -14.33 -8.93 -10.66
N ASN A 164 -15.02 -9.00 -11.80
CA ASN A 164 -15.37 -10.28 -12.42
C ASN A 164 -14.08 -11.03 -12.82
N LEU A 165 -13.81 -12.16 -12.17
CA LEU A 165 -12.55 -12.91 -12.35
C LEU A 165 -12.52 -13.77 -13.62
N GLU A 166 -13.63 -13.87 -14.36
CA GLU A 166 -13.71 -14.57 -15.65
C GLU A 166 -13.30 -13.67 -16.82
N GLU A 167 -13.17 -12.37 -16.59
CA GLU A 167 -12.86 -11.38 -17.61
C GLU A 167 -11.37 -11.02 -17.66
N GLY A 168 -10.78 -11.16 -18.86
CA GLY A 168 -9.47 -10.61 -19.20
C GLY A 168 -8.38 -10.87 -18.16
N ASN A 169 -7.72 -9.80 -17.71
CA ASN A 169 -6.62 -9.85 -16.75
C ASN A 169 -7.06 -9.52 -15.30
N ASN A 170 -8.36 -9.56 -15.00
CA ASN A 170 -8.89 -9.07 -13.72
C ASN A 170 -8.30 -9.77 -12.50
N ARG A 171 -8.02 -11.08 -12.59
CA ARG A 171 -7.31 -11.82 -11.52
C ARG A 171 -5.94 -11.23 -11.19
N VAL A 172 -5.19 -10.81 -12.22
CA VAL A 172 -3.86 -10.19 -12.06
C VAL A 172 -3.99 -8.78 -11.48
N LEU A 173 -4.95 -7.99 -11.97
CA LEU A 173 -5.23 -6.64 -11.47
C LEU A 173 -5.65 -6.67 -10.01
N TRP A 174 -6.56 -7.58 -9.64
CA TRP A 174 -6.99 -7.81 -8.27
C TRP A 174 -5.83 -8.22 -7.35
N SER A 175 -4.96 -9.13 -7.81
CA SER A 175 -3.75 -9.51 -7.05
C SER A 175 -2.84 -8.33 -6.74
N ARG A 176 -2.67 -7.40 -7.69
CA ARG A 176 -1.89 -6.17 -7.49
C ARG A 176 -2.55 -5.21 -6.51
N LEU A 177 -3.87 -5.04 -6.58
CA LEU A 177 -4.65 -4.23 -5.62
C LEU A 177 -4.51 -4.77 -4.21
N GLU A 178 -4.72 -6.08 -4.03
CA GLU A 178 -4.61 -6.74 -2.73
C GLU A 178 -3.17 -6.68 -2.19
N THR A 179 -2.16 -6.74 -3.06
CA THR A 179 -0.76 -6.53 -2.67
C THR A 179 -0.51 -5.11 -2.16
N ALA A 180 -0.96 -4.08 -2.89
CA ALA A 180 -0.83 -2.69 -2.47
C ALA A 180 -1.59 -2.41 -1.16
N LYS A 181 -2.83 -2.89 -1.05
CA LYS A 181 -3.63 -2.80 0.18
C LYS A 181 -2.90 -3.43 1.37
N ARG A 182 -2.37 -4.66 1.24
CA ARG A 182 -1.64 -5.32 2.33
C ARG A 182 -0.40 -4.56 2.77
N ARG A 183 0.30 -3.87 1.85
CA ARG A 183 1.43 -2.99 2.20
C ARG A 183 0.97 -1.80 3.03
N LEU A 184 -0.10 -1.11 2.63
CA LEU A 184 -0.72 -0.06 3.45
C LEU A 184 -1.10 -0.59 4.84
N LEU A 185 -1.81 -1.71 4.89
CA LEU A 185 -2.27 -2.29 6.16
C LEU A 185 -1.08 -2.68 7.05
N HIS A 186 -0.01 -3.25 6.49
CA HIS A 186 1.20 -3.53 7.26
C HIS A 186 1.71 -2.28 8.01
N SER A 187 1.79 -1.14 7.31
CA SER A 187 2.22 0.14 7.88
C SER A 187 1.26 0.65 8.96
N LEU A 188 -0.04 0.58 8.70
CA LEU A 188 -1.08 0.94 9.68
C LEU A 188 -1.00 0.04 10.92
N TRP A 189 -0.67 -1.25 10.77
CA TRP A 189 -0.43 -2.15 11.90
C TRP A 189 0.78 -1.72 12.73
N THR A 190 1.89 -1.37 12.08
CA THR A 190 3.09 -0.82 12.75
C THR A 190 2.73 0.46 13.53
N LEU A 191 1.89 1.31 12.96
CA LEU A 191 1.42 2.55 13.57
C LEU A 191 0.27 2.35 14.58
N GLN A 192 -0.18 1.12 14.84
CA GLN A 192 -1.32 0.79 15.72
C GLN A 192 -2.63 1.51 15.31
N LEU A 193 -2.86 1.61 14.00
CA LEU A 193 -4.03 2.21 13.38
C LEU A 193 -4.85 1.18 12.61
N GLN A 194 -4.91 -0.06 13.07
CA GLN A 194 -5.64 -1.12 12.38
C GLN A 194 -7.13 -0.75 12.19
N PRO A 195 -7.67 -0.76 10.96
CA PRO A 195 -9.08 -0.49 10.75
C PRO A 195 -9.93 -1.73 11.09
N VAL A 196 -11.14 -1.49 11.59
CA VAL A 196 -12.18 -2.52 11.74
C VAL A 196 -12.93 -2.66 10.41
N PRO A 197 -13.26 -3.88 9.95
CA PRO A 197 -14.08 -4.05 8.77
C PRO A 197 -15.45 -3.38 8.91
N LYS A 198 -15.89 -2.68 7.86
CA LYS A 198 -17.20 -2.00 7.86
C LYS A 198 -18.40 -2.94 8.08
N MET A 199 -18.23 -4.23 7.78
CA MET A 199 -19.22 -5.27 8.08
C MET A 199 -19.39 -5.56 9.59
N GLU A 200 -18.41 -5.20 10.42
CA GLU A 200 -18.46 -5.33 11.88
C GLU A 200 -18.84 -4.00 12.56
N ASP A 201 -18.43 -2.88 11.95
CA ASP A 201 -18.71 -1.52 12.42
C ASP A 201 -19.15 -0.64 11.24
N GLU A 202 -20.46 -0.46 11.10
CA GLU A 202 -21.05 0.27 9.97
C GLU A 202 -20.71 1.77 10.01
N GLU A 203 -20.48 2.34 11.21
CA GLU A 203 -20.24 3.77 11.40
C GLU A 203 -18.75 4.13 11.22
N ALA A 204 -17.84 3.40 11.88
CA ALA A 204 -16.42 3.75 11.91
C ALA A 204 -15.52 2.78 11.11
N GLY A 205 -16.06 1.68 10.60
CA GLY A 205 -15.29 0.67 9.88
C GLY A 205 -14.92 1.07 8.45
N LEU A 206 -13.92 0.36 7.90
CA LEU A 206 -13.36 0.54 6.57
C LEU A 206 -13.78 -0.61 5.63
N ALA A 207 -14.10 -0.27 4.39
CA ALA A 207 -14.27 -1.22 3.29
C ALA A 207 -13.56 -0.74 2.02
N PHE A 208 -13.19 -1.69 1.17
CA PHE A 208 -12.64 -1.47 -0.16
C PHE A 208 -13.56 -2.07 -1.23
N GLU A 209 -13.73 -1.33 -2.31
CA GLU A 209 -14.44 -1.79 -3.51
C GLU A 209 -13.53 -1.68 -4.72
N PHE A 210 -13.25 -2.82 -5.34
CA PHE A 210 -12.46 -2.90 -6.56
C PHE A 210 -13.39 -3.02 -7.75
N MET A 211 -13.63 -1.88 -8.38
CA MET A 211 -14.70 -1.68 -9.35
C MET A 211 -14.13 -1.50 -10.76
N GLN A 212 -14.86 -1.96 -11.77
CA GLN A 212 -14.46 -1.88 -13.18
C GLN A 212 -15.44 -1.02 -13.97
N ASP A 213 -14.92 -0.24 -14.92
CA ASP A 213 -15.75 0.46 -15.89
C ASP A 213 -16.58 -0.53 -16.72
N LEU A 214 -17.89 -0.28 -16.79
CA LEU A 214 -18.77 -1.04 -17.66
C LEU A 214 -18.79 -0.40 -19.06
N PRO A 215 -18.77 -1.17 -20.17
CA PRO A 215 -18.69 -0.63 -21.54
C PRO A 215 -19.74 0.44 -21.92
N HIS A 216 -20.87 0.46 -21.22
CA HIS A 216 -21.98 1.42 -21.41
C HIS A 216 -22.48 2.00 -20.07
N GLY A 217 -21.69 1.89 -19.01
CA GLY A 217 -22.03 2.43 -17.69
C GLY A 217 -21.28 3.73 -17.40
N GLU A 218 -21.60 4.32 -16.25
CA GLU A 218 -20.80 5.41 -15.69
C GLU A 218 -19.39 4.92 -15.40
N ARG A 219 -18.40 5.80 -15.60
CA ARG A 219 -17.02 5.50 -15.23
C ARG A 219 -16.91 5.42 -13.72
N VAL A 220 -16.18 4.41 -13.25
CA VAL A 220 -15.83 4.24 -11.86
C VAL A 220 -14.77 5.26 -11.50
N LEU A 221 -15.13 6.17 -10.60
CA LEU A 221 -14.18 7.10 -9.98
C LEU A 221 -13.51 6.44 -8.78
N THR A 222 -12.20 6.63 -8.68
CA THR A 222 -11.45 6.29 -7.47
C THR A 222 -11.71 7.39 -6.43
N GLY A 223 -11.96 7.00 -5.18
CA GLY A 223 -12.26 7.95 -4.12
C GLY A 223 -12.68 7.29 -2.81
N HIS A 224 -13.02 8.11 -1.83
CA HIS A 224 -13.49 7.71 -0.52
C HIS A 224 -14.85 8.33 -0.19
N ALA A 225 -15.77 7.54 0.36
CA ALA A 225 -17.03 8.02 0.92
C ALA A 225 -17.43 7.18 2.15
N ASP A 226 -17.65 7.82 3.30
CA ASP A 226 -18.15 7.20 4.54
C ASP A 226 -17.45 5.90 4.93
N GLY A 227 -16.11 5.85 4.86
CA GLY A 227 -15.33 4.65 5.18
C GLY A 227 -15.35 3.57 4.10
N VAL A 228 -15.81 3.88 2.89
CA VAL A 228 -15.68 3.02 1.71
C VAL A 228 -14.67 3.64 0.75
N ILE A 229 -13.58 2.93 0.48
CA ILE A 229 -12.57 3.30 -0.51
C ILE A 229 -12.85 2.53 -1.80
N THR A 230 -13.21 3.25 -2.85
CA THR A 230 -13.41 2.69 -4.18
C THR A 230 -12.15 2.91 -5.01
N ILE A 231 -11.61 1.84 -5.60
CA ILE A 231 -10.50 1.91 -6.54
C ILE A 231 -10.95 1.32 -7.88
N ASN A 232 -10.79 2.10 -8.95
CA ASN A 232 -10.97 1.56 -10.30
C ASN A 232 -9.84 0.55 -10.60
N ILE A 233 -10.19 -0.69 -10.97
CA ILE A 233 -9.20 -1.74 -11.21
C ILE A 233 -8.22 -1.42 -12.34
N ALA A 234 -8.58 -0.50 -13.25
CA ALA A 234 -7.67 -0.03 -14.30
C ALA A 234 -6.38 0.56 -13.72
N GLU A 235 -6.43 1.16 -12.52
CA GLU A 235 -5.25 1.64 -11.80
C GLU A 235 -4.24 0.54 -11.46
N ALA A 236 -4.65 -0.73 -11.48
CA ALA A 236 -3.73 -1.84 -11.26
C ALA A 236 -2.93 -2.23 -12.52
N ASP A 237 -3.25 -1.65 -13.69
CA ASP A 237 -2.49 -1.82 -14.91
C ASP A 237 -1.38 -0.75 -15.02
N PRO A 238 -0.08 -1.14 -15.03
CA PRO A 238 1.04 -0.23 -15.23
C PRO A 238 0.95 0.60 -16.51
N ALA A 239 0.40 0.04 -17.61
CA ALA A 239 0.30 0.79 -18.87
C ALA A 239 -0.72 1.93 -18.73
N TYR A 240 -1.90 1.62 -18.18
CA TYR A 240 -2.91 2.62 -17.85
C TYR A 240 -2.37 3.69 -16.90
N ARG A 241 -1.70 3.28 -15.80
CA ARG A 241 -1.13 4.24 -14.84
C ARG A 241 -0.09 5.16 -15.46
N GLU A 242 0.79 4.64 -16.31
CA GLU A 242 1.81 5.47 -16.94
C GLU A 242 1.19 6.48 -17.90
N GLN A 243 0.19 6.05 -18.68
CA GLN A 243 -0.57 6.94 -19.55
C GLN A 243 -1.31 8.02 -18.75
N ALA A 244 -2.00 7.65 -17.67
CA ALA A 244 -2.70 8.58 -16.79
C ALA A 244 -1.73 9.58 -16.14
N ARG A 245 -0.56 9.10 -15.67
CA ARG A 245 0.49 9.93 -15.08
C ARG A 245 0.94 11.02 -16.06
N GLU A 246 1.20 10.68 -17.32
CA GLU A 246 1.59 11.66 -18.34
C GLU A 246 0.45 12.64 -18.68
N GLN A 247 -0.79 12.14 -18.85
CA GLN A 247 -1.95 12.96 -19.20
C GLN A 247 -2.31 13.98 -18.11
N MET A 248 -2.16 13.59 -16.85
CA MET A 248 -2.43 14.43 -15.68
C MET A 248 -1.20 15.26 -15.25
N ALA A 249 -0.09 15.16 -15.98
CA ALA A 249 1.19 15.80 -15.64
C ALA A 249 1.66 15.50 -14.20
N GLU A 250 1.38 14.29 -13.71
CA GLU A 250 1.75 13.86 -12.38
C GLU A 250 3.22 13.40 -12.35
N PRO A 251 4.03 13.87 -11.38
CA PRO A 251 5.42 13.43 -11.28
C PRO A 251 5.55 12.00 -10.73
N TYR A 252 4.51 11.49 -10.05
CA TYR A 252 4.51 10.21 -9.37
C TYR A 252 3.09 9.66 -9.25
N ARG A 253 2.80 8.51 -9.87
CA ARG A 253 1.53 7.79 -9.76
C ARG A 253 1.79 6.31 -9.46
N THR A 254 1.40 5.85 -8.28
CA THR A 254 1.53 4.43 -7.91
C THR A 254 0.28 3.93 -7.26
N LEU A 255 0.03 2.62 -7.40
CA LEU A 255 -1.16 2.01 -6.82
C LEU A 255 -1.18 2.14 -5.29
N LEU A 256 -0.03 1.95 -4.64
CA LEU A 256 0.09 2.15 -3.19
C LEU A 256 -0.13 3.62 -2.81
N GLY A 257 0.26 4.57 -3.66
CA GLY A 257 -0.05 5.99 -3.48
C GLY A 257 -1.55 6.25 -3.38
N HIS A 258 -2.36 5.67 -4.28
CA HIS A 258 -3.82 5.83 -4.22
C HIS A 258 -4.39 5.25 -2.93
N PHE A 259 -4.00 4.02 -2.55
CA PHE A 259 -4.44 3.46 -1.27
C PHE A 259 -4.09 4.36 -0.07
N ARG A 260 -2.90 4.96 -0.07
CA ARG A 260 -2.49 5.86 1.00
C ARG A 260 -3.32 7.14 1.00
N HIS A 261 -3.53 7.78 -0.16
CA HIS A 261 -4.36 8.97 -0.31
C HIS A 261 -5.78 8.72 0.21
N GLU A 262 -6.46 7.70 -0.31
CA GLU A 262 -7.83 7.39 0.08
C GLU A 262 -7.96 7.00 1.56
N SER A 263 -6.94 6.32 2.12
CA SER A 263 -6.89 6.07 3.55
C SER A 263 -6.76 7.35 4.37
N GLY A 264 -6.16 8.40 3.81
CA GLY A 264 -6.04 9.71 4.44
C GLY A 264 -7.41 10.31 4.75
N HIS A 265 -8.34 10.27 3.80
CA HIS A 265 -9.72 10.69 4.04
C HIS A 265 -10.39 9.87 5.15
N TYR A 266 -10.24 8.54 5.12
CA TYR A 266 -10.76 7.70 6.21
C TYR A 266 -10.19 8.11 7.58
N TYR A 267 -8.87 8.32 7.68
CA TYR A 267 -8.25 8.69 8.96
C TYR A 267 -8.48 10.14 9.37
N PHE A 268 -8.85 11.03 8.45
CA PHE A 268 -9.35 12.37 8.82
C PHE A 268 -10.57 12.23 9.74
N ASP A 269 -11.54 11.42 9.33
CA ASP A 269 -12.80 11.24 10.06
C ASP A 269 -12.63 10.46 11.39
N ARG A 270 -11.47 9.81 11.58
CA ARG A 270 -11.16 9.02 12.78
C ARG A 270 -10.23 9.74 13.75
N LEU A 271 -9.24 10.47 13.23
CA LEU A 271 -8.14 11.02 14.01
C LEU A 271 -8.20 12.54 14.15
N VAL A 272 -8.91 13.24 13.26
CA VAL A 272 -8.93 14.71 13.23
C VAL A 272 -10.33 15.23 13.54
N ALA A 273 -11.30 14.98 12.66
CA ALA A 273 -12.63 15.59 12.73
C ALA A 273 -13.34 15.44 14.09
N PRO A 274 -13.34 14.27 14.77
CA PRO A 274 -14.05 14.11 16.03
C PRO A 274 -13.19 14.45 17.27
N THR A 275 -12.05 15.12 17.10
CA THR A 275 -11.05 15.28 18.17
C THR A 275 -10.61 16.73 18.35
N GLU A 276 -9.76 16.97 19.36
CA GLU A 276 -9.12 18.26 19.60
C GLU A 276 -8.20 18.72 18.46
N TRP A 277 -7.80 17.82 17.56
CA TRP A 277 -6.92 18.12 16.43
C TRP A 277 -7.59 18.94 15.32
N LEU A 278 -8.92 19.05 15.29
CA LEU A 278 -9.63 19.78 14.25
C LEU A 278 -9.29 21.29 14.21
N ALA A 279 -9.13 21.92 15.38
CA ALA A 279 -8.79 23.34 15.42
C ALA A 279 -7.37 23.62 14.88
N PRO A 280 -6.30 22.95 15.36
CA PRO A 280 -4.96 23.06 14.77
C PRO A 280 -4.91 22.65 13.29
N PHE A 281 -5.71 21.65 12.88
CA PHE A 281 -5.84 21.28 11.47
C PHE A 281 -6.30 22.49 10.63
N ARG A 282 -7.36 23.19 11.04
CA ARG A 282 -7.87 24.35 10.29
C ARG A 282 -6.89 25.53 10.24
N GLU A 283 -6.08 25.70 11.28
CA GLU A 283 -5.01 26.70 11.29
C GLU A 283 -3.94 26.39 10.23
N LEU A 284 -3.65 25.11 9.99
CA LEU A 284 -2.52 24.67 9.17
C LEU A 284 -2.91 24.31 7.72
N PHE A 285 -4.05 23.67 7.51
CA PHE A 285 -4.54 23.19 6.21
C PHE A 285 -5.64 24.09 5.63
N GLY A 286 -6.35 24.85 6.48
CA GLY A 286 -7.50 25.67 6.10
C GLY A 286 -8.85 25.04 6.45
N ASP A 287 -9.93 25.72 6.08
CA ASP A 287 -11.30 25.32 6.44
C ASP A 287 -11.84 24.25 5.49
N GLU A 288 -11.96 23.02 5.96
CA GLU A 288 -12.46 21.87 5.19
C GLU A 288 -13.96 21.93 4.88
N ARG A 289 -14.69 22.88 5.45
CA ARG A 289 -16.14 23.05 5.20
C ARG A 289 -16.45 23.80 3.91
N GLN A 290 -15.42 24.20 3.17
CA GLN A 290 -15.56 24.75 1.83
C GLN A 290 -16.31 23.75 0.94
N ASP A 291 -17.09 24.24 -0.03
CA ASP A 291 -17.82 23.34 -0.92
C ASP A 291 -16.81 22.55 -1.77
N TYR A 292 -16.77 21.25 -1.53
CA TYR A 292 -15.81 20.35 -2.17
C TYR A 292 -15.98 20.33 -3.69
N GLY A 293 -17.22 20.29 -4.18
CA GLY A 293 -17.50 20.22 -5.62
C GLY A 293 -17.11 21.51 -6.34
N GLU A 294 -17.41 22.66 -5.74
CA GLU A 294 -17.03 23.97 -6.28
C GLU A 294 -15.50 24.17 -6.25
N ALA A 295 -14.82 23.72 -5.18
CA ALA A 295 -13.37 23.79 -5.05
C ALA A 295 -12.66 22.97 -6.13
N LEU A 296 -13.09 21.72 -6.34
CA LEU A 296 -12.54 20.87 -7.40
C LEU A 296 -12.84 21.43 -8.80
N LYS A 297 -14.06 21.89 -9.04
CA LYS A 297 -14.42 22.52 -10.32
C LYS A 297 -13.51 23.71 -10.62
N THR A 298 -13.30 24.57 -9.63
CA THR A 298 -12.41 25.74 -9.73
C THR A 298 -10.98 25.32 -10.05
N HIS A 299 -10.48 24.26 -9.42
CA HIS A 299 -9.15 23.71 -9.67
C HIS A 299 -9.00 23.17 -11.10
N TYR A 300 -9.98 22.43 -11.62
CA TYR A 300 -9.92 21.90 -12.99
C TYR A 300 -10.08 23.00 -14.06
N GLU A 301 -10.88 24.04 -13.79
CA GLU A 301 -11.09 25.16 -14.72
C GLU A 301 -9.91 26.13 -14.76
N ASN A 302 -9.31 26.43 -13.60
CA ASN A 302 -8.27 27.46 -13.48
C ASN A 302 -6.85 26.91 -13.30
N GLY A 303 -6.72 25.60 -13.09
CA GLY A 303 -5.47 24.96 -12.68
C GLY A 303 -5.16 25.15 -11.18
N PRO A 304 -4.01 24.62 -10.72
CA PRO A 304 -3.57 24.79 -9.34
C PRO A 304 -3.26 26.24 -9.01
N ARG A 305 -3.26 26.58 -7.72
CA ARG A 305 -2.83 27.89 -7.22
C ARG A 305 -1.41 28.20 -7.70
N ALA A 306 -1.13 29.43 -8.14
CA ALA A 306 0.18 29.76 -8.71
C ALA A 306 1.37 29.54 -7.75
N ASP A 307 1.14 29.59 -6.45
CA ASP A 307 2.11 29.40 -5.37
C ASP A 307 1.99 28.03 -4.68
N TRP A 308 1.38 27.04 -5.37
CA TRP A 308 1.12 25.73 -4.78
C TRP A 308 2.43 25.05 -4.33
N ASP A 309 3.50 25.18 -5.11
CA ASP A 309 4.81 24.58 -4.89
C ASP A 309 5.53 25.11 -3.65
N GLN A 310 5.07 26.23 -3.10
CA GLN A 310 5.58 26.82 -1.87
C GLN A 310 4.88 26.30 -0.62
N HIS A 311 3.66 25.78 -0.73
CA HIS A 311 2.78 25.50 0.42
C HIS A 311 2.22 24.08 0.47
N PHE A 312 2.22 23.35 -0.65
CA PHE A 312 1.55 22.06 -0.81
C PHE A 312 2.51 21.02 -1.39
N VAL A 313 2.30 19.74 -1.02
CA VAL A 313 3.14 18.64 -1.50
C VAL A 313 2.90 18.32 -2.97
N SER A 314 1.70 18.64 -3.48
CA SER A 314 1.31 18.45 -4.87
C SER A 314 0.40 19.60 -5.33
N ALA A 315 0.26 19.74 -6.65
CA ALA A 315 -0.68 20.69 -7.24
C ALA A 315 -2.13 20.39 -6.80
N TYR A 316 -2.49 19.10 -6.76
CA TYR A 316 -3.83 18.64 -6.39
C TYR A 316 -4.17 18.91 -4.91
N ALA A 317 -3.19 18.80 -4.00
CA ALA A 317 -3.35 19.20 -2.60
C ALA A 317 -3.80 20.67 -2.43
N SER A 318 -3.51 21.54 -3.40
CA SER A 318 -3.97 22.94 -3.36
C SER A 318 -5.46 23.14 -3.69
N SER A 319 -6.15 22.08 -4.11
CA SER A 319 -7.56 22.14 -4.53
C SER A 319 -8.52 22.32 -3.36
N HIS A 320 -8.28 21.67 -2.23
CA HIS A 320 -9.16 21.70 -1.06
C HIS A 320 -8.39 21.27 0.21
N PRO A 321 -8.66 21.85 1.42
CA PRO A 321 -7.96 21.46 2.65
C PRO A 321 -8.06 19.96 3.00
N TRP A 322 -9.16 19.31 2.63
CA TRP A 322 -9.32 17.86 2.81
C TRP A 322 -8.42 17.04 1.88
N GLU A 323 -8.18 17.53 0.66
CA GLU A 323 -7.21 16.92 -0.28
C GLU A 323 -5.77 17.15 0.16
N ASP A 324 -5.48 18.34 0.69
CA ASP A 324 -4.16 18.65 1.27
C ASP A 324 -3.82 17.70 2.44
N TRP A 325 -4.80 17.40 3.29
CA TRP A 325 -4.67 16.36 4.32
C TRP A 325 -4.34 14.99 3.71
N ALA A 326 -5.14 14.52 2.76
CA ALA A 326 -5.00 13.19 2.18
C ALA A 326 -3.66 13.00 1.44
N GLU A 327 -3.24 14.02 0.68
CA GLU A 327 -1.95 14.05 0.00
C GLU A 327 -0.77 14.10 0.98
N THR A 328 -0.85 14.95 2.02
CA THR A 328 0.18 15.03 3.06
C THR A 328 0.26 13.73 3.87
N TRP A 329 -0.89 13.11 4.19
CA TRP A 329 -0.97 11.80 4.85
C TRP A 329 -0.32 10.70 4.00
N ALA A 330 -0.63 10.67 2.71
CA ALA A 330 -0.04 9.72 1.80
C ALA A 330 1.48 9.87 1.73
N HIS A 331 1.94 11.12 1.75
CA HIS A 331 3.35 11.45 1.76
C HIS A 331 4.04 11.09 3.08
N TYR A 332 3.38 11.28 4.22
CA TYR A 332 3.88 10.84 5.52
C TYR A 332 4.09 9.31 5.56
N LEU A 333 3.10 8.53 5.10
CA LEU A 333 3.23 7.07 5.01
C LEU A 333 4.31 6.65 4.00
N HIS A 334 4.48 7.39 2.90
CA HIS A 334 5.60 7.19 1.98
C HIS A 334 6.93 7.33 2.70
N MET A 335 7.18 8.46 3.36
CA MET A 335 8.41 8.71 4.11
C MET A 335 8.66 7.62 5.15
N PHE A 336 7.63 7.29 5.94
CA PHE A 336 7.69 6.30 7.00
C PHE A 336 8.09 4.91 6.48
N ASP A 337 7.38 4.40 5.47
CA ASP A 337 7.61 3.04 4.94
C ASP A 337 8.98 2.89 4.30
N THR A 338 9.42 3.92 3.57
CA THR A 338 10.70 3.91 2.89
C THR A 338 11.87 4.03 3.89
N LEU A 339 11.73 4.82 4.95
CA LEU A 339 12.70 4.84 6.06
C LEU A 339 12.70 3.53 6.84
N GLU A 340 11.53 2.92 7.09
CA GLU A 340 11.43 1.63 7.77
C GLU A 340 12.15 0.54 6.95
N THR A 341 11.96 0.55 5.64
CA THR A 341 12.66 -0.35 4.71
C THR A 341 14.18 -0.10 4.75
N ALA A 342 14.61 1.16 4.71
CA ALA A 342 16.03 1.51 4.77
C ALA A 342 16.69 1.05 6.08
N TYR A 343 15.99 1.22 7.21
CA TYR A 343 16.41 0.70 8.52
C TYR A 343 16.54 -0.83 8.50
N ALA A 344 15.51 -1.55 8.04
CA ALA A 344 15.51 -3.01 7.99
C ALA A 344 16.63 -3.57 7.10
N CYS A 345 16.92 -2.91 5.98
CA CYS A 345 18.02 -3.26 5.08
C CYS A 345 19.41 -2.83 5.60
N GLY A 346 19.50 -2.10 6.71
CA GLY A 346 20.77 -1.61 7.25
C GLY A 346 21.44 -0.54 6.39
N VAL A 347 20.67 0.25 5.64
CA VAL A 347 21.20 1.32 4.78
C VAL A 347 21.89 2.38 5.63
N GLN A 348 23.13 2.70 5.29
CA GLN A 348 23.92 3.74 5.95
C GLN A 348 24.72 4.53 4.92
N LEU A 349 24.82 5.85 5.12
CA LEU A 349 25.70 6.72 4.36
C LEU A 349 26.84 7.18 5.27
N ARG A 350 28.08 6.83 4.89
CA ARG A 350 29.31 7.17 5.59
C ARG A 350 30.22 8.00 4.67
N PRO A 351 29.88 9.28 4.45
CA PRO A 351 30.66 10.15 3.58
C PRO A 351 32.09 10.38 4.07
N ARG A 352 32.97 10.84 3.17
CA ARG A 352 34.36 11.15 3.50
C ARG A 352 34.55 12.60 3.93
N HIS A 353 33.69 13.51 3.45
CA HIS A 353 33.80 14.94 3.71
C HIS A 353 32.71 15.40 4.69
N GLU A 354 33.04 16.36 5.57
CA GLU A 354 32.15 16.81 6.66
C GLU A 354 30.85 17.48 6.19
N GLY A 355 30.79 17.97 4.93
CA GLY A 355 29.60 18.62 4.37
C GLY A 355 28.65 17.70 3.59
N GLU A 356 28.98 16.41 3.46
CA GLU A 356 28.17 15.46 2.70
C GLU A 356 27.05 14.85 3.56
N GLN A 357 25.98 14.39 2.89
CA GLN A 357 24.84 13.76 3.55
C GLN A 357 25.26 12.47 4.28
N LYS A 358 24.98 12.40 5.58
CA LYS A 358 25.23 11.25 6.44
C LYS A 358 23.89 10.66 6.88
N LEU A 359 23.80 9.33 6.86
CA LEU A 359 22.60 8.60 7.27
C LEU A 359 23.00 7.42 8.15
N VAL A 360 22.48 7.41 9.38
CA VAL A 360 22.55 6.26 10.29
C VAL A 360 21.21 6.21 11.03
N ILE A 361 20.34 5.30 10.61
CA ILE A 361 19.03 5.09 11.23
C ILE A 361 19.23 4.14 12.42
N LYS A 362 19.15 4.67 13.64
CA LYS A 362 19.50 3.92 14.86
C LYS A 362 18.35 3.08 15.42
N ALA A 363 17.12 3.46 15.10
CA ALA A 363 15.90 2.85 15.57
C ALA A 363 14.85 2.88 14.44
N PRO A 364 13.86 1.99 14.44
CA PRO A 364 12.81 2.04 13.43
C PRO A 364 12.04 3.37 13.52
N PRO A 365 11.51 3.93 12.41
CA PRO A 365 10.84 5.24 12.40
C PRO A 365 9.66 5.33 13.39
N VAL A 366 8.99 4.22 13.66
CA VAL A 366 7.91 4.11 14.65
C VAL A 366 8.34 4.42 16.08
N ALA A 367 9.64 4.27 16.37
CA ALA A 367 10.27 4.56 17.65
C ALA A 367 11.03 5.91 17.65
N ALA A 368 11.02 6.64 16.53
CA ALA A 368 11.66 7.94 16.45
C ALA A 368 11.03 8.90 17.48
N GLY A 369 11.88 9.63 18.21
CA GLY A 369 11.44 10.51 19.29
C GLY A 369 10.88 11.85 18.80
N SER A 370 11.24 12.27 17.59
CA SER A 370 10.81 13.56 17.01
C SER A 370 10.69 13.50 15.49
N PHE A 371 9.81 14.32 14.93
CA PHE A 371 9.68 14.48 13.49
C PHE A 371 10.96 15.02 12.82
N ASP A 372 11.74 15.86 13.51
CA ASP A 372 12.98 16.43 12.98
C ASP A 372 14.05 15.37 12.67
N GLU A 373 14.08 14.29 13.45
CA GLU A 373 14.95 13.14 13.18
C GLU A 373 14.51 12.44 11.90
N LEU A 374 13.20 12.15 11.78
CA LEU A 374 12.61 11.50 10.60
C LEU A 374 12.83 12.34 9.33
N ALA A 375 12.61 13.65 9.39
CA ALA A 375 12.83 14.55 8.25
C ALA A 375 14.30 14.60 7.83
N ARG A 376 15.24 14.64 8.78
CA ARG A 376 16.68 14.64 8.48
C ARG A 376 17.12 13.34 7.81
N GLU A 377 16.66 12.19 8.33
CA GLU A 377 16.94 10.89 7.74
C GLU A 377 16.32 10.77 6.34
N TRP A 378 15.11 11.32 6.16
CA TRP A 378 14.42 11.36 4.87
C TRP A 378 15.21 12.12 3.80
N PHE A 379 15.72 13.31 4.11
CA PHE A 379 16.51 14.09 3.16
C PHE A 379 17.79 13.39 2.75
N ALA A 380 18.50 12.75 3.69
CA ALA A 380 19.70 12.00 3.37
C ALA A 380 19.39 10.75 2.52
N LEU A 381 18.28 10.06 2.79
CA LEU A 381 17.87 8.87 2.04
C LEU A 381 17.40 9.22 0.61
N THR A 382 16.59 10.25 0.45
CA THR A 382 16.09 10.67 -0.87
C THR A 382 17.20 11.24 -1.75
N TYR A 383 18.19 11.91 -1.16
CA TYR A 383 19.41 12.31 -1.87
C TYR A 383 20.11 11.12 -2.54
N VAL A 384 20.37 10.03 -1.79
CA VAL A 384 21.05 8.85 -2.37
C VAL A 384 20.14 8.11 -3.33
N LEU A 385 18.84 7.99 -3.03
CA LEU A 385 17.86 7.31 -3.88
C LEU A 385 17.78 7.96 -5.27
N ASN A 386 17.64 9.28 -5.32
CA ASN A 386 17.61 10.01 -6.60
C ASN A 386 18.96 9.94 -7.31
N SER A 387 20.08 10.03 -6.58
CA SER A 387 21.42 9.90 -7.17
C SER A 387 21.65 8.53 -7.81
N LEU A 388 21.18 7.45 -7.16
CA LEU A 388 21.25 6.09 -7.70
C LEU A 388 20.37 5.94 -8.95
N ASN A 389 19.14 6.46 -8.92
CA ASN A 389 18.24 6.46 -10.08
C ASN A 389 18.85 7.17 -11.29
N ARG A 390 19.35 8.39 -11.11
CA ARG A 390 20.02 9.15 -12.18
C ARG A 390 21.21 8.38 -12.74
N SER A 391 21.97 7.69 -11.89
CA SER A 391 23.14 6.89 -12.30
C SER A 391 22.79 5.70 -13.20
N ILE A 392 21.58 5.15 -13.09
CA ILE A 392 21.08 4.06 -13.94
C ILE A 392 20.18 4.55 -15.08
N GLY A 393 20.12 5.87 -15.31
CA GLY A 393 19.34 6.48 -16.40
C GLY A 393 17.83 6.54 -16.13
N MET A 394 17.41 6.41 -14.87
CA MET A 394 16.01 6.53 -14.46
C MET A 394 15.70 7.94 -13.93
N PRO A 395 14.45 8.44 -14.09
CA PRO A 395 13.99 9.64 -13.40
C PRO A 395 14.14 9.54 -11.89
N ASP A 396 14.09 10.68 -11.20
CA ASP A 396 14.10 10.71 -9.74
C ASP A 396 12.97 9.85 -9.16
N SER A 397 13.31 8.92 -8.27
CA SER A 397 12.29 8.13 -7.54
C SER A 397 11.45 9.00 -6.61
N TYR A 398 12.04 10.10 -6.14
CA TYR A 398 11.41 11.07 -5.25
C TYR A 398 11.49 12.47 -5.88
N PRO A 399 10.50 12.85 -6.70
CA PRO A 399 10.49 14.12 -7.44
C PRO A 399 9.82 15.28 -6.67
N PHE A 400 9.71 15.20 -5.34
CA PHE A 400 8.99 16.19 -4.53
C PHE A 400 9.95 17.18 -3.87
N THR A 401 9.48 18.42 -3.69
CA THR A 401 10.16 19.45 -2.90
C THR A 401 9.36 19.67 -1.61
N LEU A 402 10.01 19.50 -0.46
CA LEU A 402 9.39 19.73 0.84
C LEU A 402 9.77 21.10 1.37
N THR A 403 8.86 22.06 1.26
CA THR A 403 9.01 23.40 1.85
C THR A 403 8.69 23.39 3.34
N THR A 404 9.03 24.48 4.05
CA THR A 404 8.73 24.60 5.48
C THR A 404 7.23 24.39 5.80
N PRO A 405 6.26 24.99 5.08
CA PRO A 405 4.85 24.72 5.32
C PRO A 405 4.47 23.23 5.16
N VAL A 406 5.03 22.54 4.17
CA VAL A 406 4.78 21.10 3.97
C VAL A 406 5.39 20.27 5.10
N LEU A 407 6.58 20.63 5.59
CA LEU A 407 7.20 19.98 6.74
C LEU A 407 6.40 20.18 8.03
N GLU A 408 5.78 21.34 8.23
CA GLU A 408 4.88 21.59 9.36
C GLU A 408 3.62 20.72 9.29
N LYS A 409 3.01 20.57 8.10
CA LYS A 409 1.89 19.65 7.86
C LYS A 409 2.27 18.19 8.12
N LEU A 410 3.44 17.75 7.67
CA LEU A 410 3.95 16.41 7.93
C LEU A 410 4.22 16.19 9.43
N ARG A 411 4.75 17.20 10.14
CA ARG A 411 4.92 17.16 11.60
C ARG A 411 3.58 17.01 12.31
N PHE A 412 2.57 17.77 11.89
CA PHE A 412 1.23 17.68 12.45
C PHE A 412 0.66 16.25 12.35
N ILE A 413 0.78 15.61 11.18
CA ILE A 413 0.36 14.21 10.99
C ILE A 413 1.13 13.28 11.93
N HIS A 414 2.45 13.46 12.06
CA HIS A 414 3.26 12.67 12.98
C HIS A 414 2.80 12.77 14.43
N GLU A 415 2.41 13.98 14.87
CA GLU A 415 1.88 14.23 16.22
C GLU A 415 0.51 13.60 16.44
N VAL A 416 -0.42 13.73 15.48
CA VAL A 416 -1.74 13.08 15.51
C VAL A 416 -1.60 11.56 15.66
N VAL A 417 -0.75 10.94 14.82
CA VAL A 417 -0.51 9.49 14.85
C VAL A 417 0.10 9.05 16.18
N ASN A 418 1.11 9.77 16.68
CA ASN A 418 1.74 9.43 17.96
C ASN A 418 0.82 9.68 19.17
N GLY A 419 -0.03 10.70 19.12
CA GLY A 419 -1.04 10.97 20.13
C GLY A 419 -2.01 9.79 20.27
N LYS A 420 -2.53 9.29 19.14
CA LYS A 420 -3.41 8.11 19.11
C LYS A 420 -2.74 6.86 19.68
N ARG A 421 -1.49 6.61 19.30
CA ARG A 421 -0.71 5.46 19.78
C ARG A 421 -0.50 5.46 21.29
N LYS A 422 -0.11 6.61 21.85
CA LYS A 422 0.07 6.78 23.30
C LYS A 422 -1.22 6.53 24.07
N ALA A 423 -2.35 7.04 23.57
CA ALA A 423 -3.66 6.79 24.17
C ALA A 423 -4.04 5.30 24.13
N GLY A 424 -3.77 4.61 23.01
CA GLY A 424 -4.00 3.16 22.89
C GLY A 424 -3.15 2.34 23.87
N MET A 425 -1.87 2.67 24.02
CA MET A 425 -0.97 2.00 24.98
C MET A 425 -1.43 2.18 26.44
N ALA A 426 -1.90 3.37 26.80
CA ALA A 426 -2.41 3.64 28.14
C ALA A 426 -3.67 2.81 28.46
N ALA A 427 -4.61 2.72 27.51
CA ALA A 427 -5.83 1.93 27.69
C ALA A 427 -5.56 0.43 27.89
N VAL A 428 -4.58 -0.14 27.19
CA VAL A 428 -4.18 -1.54 27.35
C VAL A 428 -3.54 -1.80 28.73
N GLN A 429 -2.75 -0.84 29.24
CA GLN A 429 -2.14 -0.95 30.56
C GLN A 429 -3.18 -0.89 31.69
N GLU A 430 -4.20 -0.06 31.54
CA GLU A 430 -5.30 0.06 32.52
C GLU A 430 -6.18 -1.19 32.56
N GLN A 431 -6.41 -1.86 31.42
CA GLN A 431 -7.16 -3.12 31.36
C GLN A 431 -6.38 -4.32 31.92
N ALA A 432 -5.05 -4.23 32.01
CA ALA A 432 -4.18 -5.29 32.52
C ALA A 432 -3.87 -5.15 34.02
N ALA A 433 -4.19 -4.00 34.63
CA ALA A 433 -4.06 -3.71 36.07
C ALA A 433 -5.36 -4.03 36.81
#